data_AF-A0A5C3NQJ6-F1
#
_entry.id   AF-A0A5C3NQJ6-F1
#
_cell.length_a   1.000
_cell.length_b   1.000
_cell.length_c   1.000
_cell.angle_alpha   90.00
_cell.angle_beta   90.00
_cell.angle_gamma   90.00
#
_symmetry.space_group_name_H-M   'P 1'
#
loop_
_entity.id
_entity.type
_entity.pdbx_description
1 polymer ?
#
loop_
_entity_poly.entity_id
_entity_poly.type
_entity_poly.pdbx_seq_one_letter_code
_entity_poly.pdbx_strand_id
1 'polypeptide(L)'
;MVYDPPIPEFSVVRAAVPAGETEIHPPIDGPSIAIVTSGKGSIAWGSSDDLQLSEGVVFFIGAGHEVEFHGGRLLLTAPNMIRKPSSLLDLDDYSLIHLLQQVKSTDLTRCVEPLSSTCRRMRELSMPLLFGLIRQHLSVADTSSPPESYLVPESLWPYIKAVKLRCRCIDGHLTLPVRERYEPQDSDVICGALANPTLHLDRLLRFAHLSLETLSLPTEPSSMETIALLDWPRLRELKLRGLRWTSPDLPIIRSFAGMPNLRVLSLELMEQDGATGTALRPRGFSATYPWPYLDSLLVSHPDPDDEVYAHLPQTMQILMLRSWPHECIRRWQEVNYEPDQLRSYRSPTSPSALLHILRACYMPHLRNLGVEYRSDRSEVSFLSHVASNFPRLTSLELHRYRPDGDVDIPVLDIARSLASLADLRILKIHLDFPEMQWPMPDRRSGITHYWTLENPEDFEQRLRAATATFAQVLKPCLKQVWHFIYKCFQLHWRIYDVDRVPVNGLIETRVELLDNVTYETEWR
;
A
#
# COMPACT_ATOMS: atom_id res chain seq x y z
N MET A 1 -14.42 -4.73 -32.86
CA MET A 1 -13.09 -4.20 -33.24
C MET A 1 -12.08 -5.32 -33.03
N VAL A 2 -11.43 -5.80 -34.08
CA VAL A 2 -10.50 -6.95 -34.02
C VAL A 2 -9.14 -6.42 -33.58
N TYR A 3 -8.59 -6.97 -32.49
CA TYR A 3 -7.21 -6.72 -32.09
C TYR A 3 -6.31 -7.78 -32.73
N ASP A 4 -5.30 -7.33 -33.47
CA ASP A 4 -4.37 -8.17 -34.23
C ASP A 4 -2.96 -8.02 -33.59
N PRO A 5 -2.61 -8.84 -32.58
CA PRO A 5 -1.30 -8.79 -31.93
C PRO A 5 -0.17 -9.21 -32.89
N PRO A 6 1.11 -8.95 -32.56
CA PRO A 6 2.26 -9.15 -33.46
C PRO A 6 2.62 -10.63 -33.73
N ILE A 7 1.74 -11.57 -33.40
CA ILE A 7 1.95 -13.01 -33.43
C ILE A 7 0.84 -13.59 -34.34
N PRO A 8 1.16 -14.15 -35.52
CA PRO A 8 0.20 -14.54 -36.58
C PRO A 8 -0.92 -15.53 -36.20
N GLU A 9 -0.85 -16.12 -35.01
CA GLU A 9 -1.68 -17.23 -34.55
C GLU A 9 -2.95 -16.83 -33.79
N PHE A 10 -3.21 -15.52 -33.60
CA PHE A 10 -4.42 -15.04 -32.93
C PHE A 10 -5.01 -13.81 -33.60
N SER A 11 -6.30 -13.87 -33.88
CA SER A 11 -7.13 -12.67 -33.89
C SER A 11 -8.11 -12.79 -32.72
N VAL A 12 -8.44 -11.69 -32.02
CA VAL A 12 -9.43 -11.68 -30.92
C VAL A 12 -10.59 -10.77 -31.33
N VAL A 13 -11.81 -11.32 -31.41
CA VAL A 13 -13.06 -10.58 -31.49
C VAL A 13 -13.38 -10.02 -30.12
N ARG A 14 -13.30 -8.70 -30.01
CA ARG A 14 -14.01 -7.98 -28.96
C ARG A 14 -15.44 -7.72 -29.43
N ALA A 15 -16.41 -8.34 -28.77
CA ALA A 15 -17.83 -8.06 -28.93
C ALA A 15 -18.28 -7.14 -27.79
N ALA A 16 -19.02 -6.09 -28.12
CA ALA A 16 -19.54 -5.12 -27.16
C ALA A 16 -21.02 -4.97 -27.46
N VAL A 17 -21.85 -5.62 -26.63
CA VAL A 17 -23.30 -5.68 -26.82
C VAL A 17 -23.96 -4.64 -25.91
N PRO A 18 -24.50 -3.53 -26.46
CA PRO A 18 -25.18 -2.51 -25.68
C PRO A 18 -26.41 -3.04 -24.93
N ALA A 19 -26.90 -2.26 -23.96
CA ALA A 19 -28.08 -2.67 -23.18
C ALA A 19 -29.34 -2.76 -24.07
N GLY A 20 -29.99 -3.92 -24.07
CA GLY A 20 -31.19 -4.19 -24.87
C GLY A 20 -30.94 -4.58 -26.32
N GLU A 21 -29.66 -4.71 -26.72
CA GLU A 21 -29.28 -5.19 -28.05
C GLU A 21 -28.86 -6.66 -28.02
N THR A 22 -28.87 -7.26 -29.21
CA THR A 22 -28.51 -8.65 -29.41
C THR A 22 -27.46 -8.79 -30.50
N GLU A 23 -26.43 -9.59 -30.25
CA GLU A 23 -25.36 -9.90 -31.21
C GLU A 23 -25.30 -11.41 -31.45
N ILE A 24 -25.43 -11.84 -32.71
CA ILE A 24 -25.42 -13.27 -33.10
C ILE A 24 -24.05 -13.64 -33.65
N HIS A 25 -23.46 -14.72 -33.12
CA HIS A 25 -22.20 -15.28 -33.58
C HIS A 25 -22.46 -16.62 -34.28
N PRO A 26 -22.06 -16.77 -35.55
CA PRO A 26 -22.34 -17.98 -36.33
C PRO A 26 -21.59 -19.21 -35.79
N PRO A 27 -22.03 -20.45 -36.12
CA PRO A 27 -21.31 -21.68 -35.80
C PRO A 27 -19.85 -21.64 -36.23
N ILE A 28 -18.96 -22.17 -35.38
CA ILE A 28 -17.52 -22.23 -35.62
C ILE A 28 -17.00 -23.67 -35.60
N ASP A 29 -16.04 -24.01 -36.45
CA ASP A 29 -15.55 -25.39 -36.62
C ASP A 29 -14.70 -25.93 -35.44
N GLY A 30 -14.42 -25.10 -34.44
CA GLY A 30 -13.66 -25.48 -33.24
C GLY A 30 -14.29 -24.96 -31.95
N PRO A 31 -14.02 -25.60 -30.79
CA PRO A 31 -14.51 -25.11 -29.51
C PRO A 31 -13.86 -23.75 -29.19
N SER A 32 -14.66 -22.82 -28.66
CA SER A 32 -14.18 -21.49 -28.24
C SER A 32 -14.40 -21.26 -26.75
N ILE A 33 -13.55 -20.39 -26.19
CA ILE A 33 -13.71 -19.86 -24.84
C ILE A 33 -14.12 -18.40 -24.98
N ALA A 34 -15.21 -18.04 -24.31
CA ALA A 34 -15.65 -16.66 -24.19
C ALA A 34 -15.51 -16.20 -22.74
N ILE A 35 -15.03 -14.97 -22.57
CA ILE A 35 -14.79 -14.34 -21.27
C ILE A 35 -15.57 -13.03 -21.21
N VAL A 36 -16.42 -12.89 -20.19
CA VAL A 36 -17.11 -11.62 -19.90
C VAL A 36 -16.17 -10.71 -19.12
N THR A 37 -15.69 -9.67 -19.78
CA THR A 37 -14.70 -8.73 -19.21
C THR A 37 -15.34 -7.52 -18.53
N SER A 38 -16.60 -7.20 -18.83
CA SER A 38 -17.40 -6.23 -18.06
C SER A 38 -18.90 -6.36 -18.40
N GLY A 39 -19.75 -5.93 -17.47
CA GLY A 39 -21.20 -5.85 -17.66
C GLY A 39 -21.99 -7.11 -17.32
N LYS A 40 -23.26 -7.14 -17.76
CA LYS A 40 -24.20 -8.25 -17.55
C LYS A 40 -24.97 -8.54 -18.85
N GLY A 41 -25.50 -9.73 -19.01
CA GLY A 41 -26.26 -10.15 -20.18
C GLY A 41 -26.74 -11.59 -20.07
N SER A 42 -27.19 -12.18 -21.16
CA SER A 42 -27.39 -13.61 -21.29
C SER A 42 -26.84 -14.13 -22.61
N ILE A 43 -26.59 -15.45 -22.67
CA ILE A 43 -26.29 -16.16 -23.90
C ILE A 43 -27.31 -17.28 -24.10
N ALA A 44 -27.84 -17.38 -25.31
CA ALA A 44 -28.72 -18.43 -25.76
C ALA A 44 -28.08 -19.24 -26.89
N TRP A 45 -28.44 -20.51 -27.00
CA TRP A 45 -28.05 -21.37 -28.12
C TRP A 45 -29.16 -22.40 -28.42
N GLY A 46 -29.61 -22.43 -29.66
CA GLY A 46 -30.72 -23.29 -30.10
C GLY A 46 -32.00 -23.05 -29.27
N SER A 47 -32.60 -24.13 -28.76
CA SER A 47 -33.83 -24.10 -27.93
C SER A 47 -33.55 -24.28 -26.43
N SER A 48 -32.33 -23.96 -25.98
CA SER A 48 -31.89 -24.15 -24.59
C SER A 48 -32.22 -22.93 -23.73
N ASP A 49 -32.29 -23.10 -22.41
CA ASP A 49 -32.46 -21.99 -21.47
C ASP A 49 -31.26 -21.02 -21.51
N ASP A 50 -31.55 -19.73 -21.41
CA ASP A 50 -30.56 -18.65 -21.35
C ASP A 50 -29.58 -18.82 -20.17
N LEU A 51 -28.28 -18.83 -20.47
CA LEU A 51 -27.25 -18.73 -19.45
C LEU A 51 -27.01 -17.25 -19.12
N GLN A 52 -27.27 -16.87 -17.87
CA GLN A 52 -27.00 -15.51 -17.39
C GLN A 52 -25.49 -15.25 -17.29
N LEU A 53 -25.07 -14.15 -17.89
CA LEU A 53 -23.69 -13.68 -17.97
C LEU A 53 -23.49 -12.45 -17.08
N SER A 54 -22.41 -12.45 -16.33
CA SER A 54 -21.93 -11.29 -15.61
C SER A 54 -20.41 -11.21 -15.71
N GLU A 55 -19.86 -10.04 -15.44
CA GLU A 55 -18.41 -9.83 -15.36
C GLU A 55 -17.69 -10.95 -14.60
N GLY A 56 -16.64 -11.47 -15.24
CA GLY A 56 -15.81 -12.56 -14.76
C GLY A 56 -16.28 -13.96 -15.17
N VAL A 57 -17.46 -14.11 -15.77
CA VAL A 57 -17.94 -15.44 -16.21
C VAL A 57 -17.13 -15.93 -17.43
N VAL A 58 -16.68 -17.18 -17.36
CA VAL A 58 -15.97 -17.90 -18.43
C VAL A 58 -16.81 -19.11 -18.82
N PHE A 59 -17.04 -19.29 -20.12
CA PHE A 59 -17.83 -20.41 -20.63
C PHE A 59 -17.30 -20.90 -21.97
N PHE A 60 -17.65 -22.15 -22.29
CA PHE A 60 -17.28 -22.80 -23.53
C PHE A 60 -18.42 -22.71 -24.54
N ILE A 61 -18.05 -22.41 -25.78
CA ILE A 61 -18.93 -22.52 -26.94
C ILE A 61 -18.49 -23.76 -27.70
N GLY A 62 -19.36 -24.76 -27.78
CA GLY A 62 -19.09 -25.99 -28.51
C GLY A 62 -18.90 -25.73 -30.00
N ALA A 63 -18.04 -26.50 -30.65
CA ALA A 63 -17.90 -26.44 -32.10
C ALA A 63 -19.26 -26.69 -32.78
N GLY A 64 -19.53 -25.99 -33.87
CA GLY A 64 -20.75 -26.08 -34.66
C GLY A 64 -22.00 -25.46 -34.04
N HIS A 65 -21.88 -24.72 -32.93
CA HIS A 65 -23.02 -24.06 -32.27
C HIS A 65 -23.06 -22.56 -32.57
N GLU A 66 -24.20 -22.10 -33.06
CA GLU A 66 -24.55 -20.68 -33.12
C GLU A 66 -24.90 -20.19 -31.72
N VAL A 67 -24.49 -18.97 -31.38
CA VAL A 67 -24.82 -18.36 -30.09
C VAL A 67 -25.34 -16.95 -30.25
N GLU A 68 -26.29 -16.59 -29.40
CA GLU A 68 -26.93 -15.28 -29.38
C GLU A 68 -26.64 -14.60 -28.03
N PHE A 69 -26.05 -13.41 -28.08
CA PHE A 69 -25.69 -12.63 -26.89
C PHE A 69 -26.66 -11.48 -26.67
N HIS A 70 -27.32 -11.45 -25.52
CA HIS A 70 -28.22 -10.37 -25.13
C HIS A 70 -27.55 -9.44 -24.11
N GLY A 71 -27.40 -8.17 -24.49
CA GLY A 71 -26.58 -7.22 -23.73
C GLY A 71 -27.33 -6.47 -22.64
N GLY A 72 -26.67 -6.32 -21.49
CA GLY A 72 -26.89 -5.30 -20.47
C GLY A 72 -25.61 -4.46 -20.26
N ARG A 73 -24.95 -4.07 -21.38
CA ARG A 73 -23.56 -3.55 -21.49
C ARG A 73 -22.48 -4.62 -21.40
N LEU A 74 -22.64 -5.70 -22.15
CA LEU A 74 -21.75 -6.87 -22.10
C LEU A 74 -20.51 -6.65 -22.97
N LEU A 75 -19.31 -6.87 -22.43
CA LEU A 75 -18.05 -6.84 -23.18
C LEU A 75 -17.36 -8.20 -23.14
N LEU A 76 -17.24 -8.83 -24.30
CA LEU A 76 -16.71 -10.18 -24.47
C LEU A 76 -15.43 -10.14 -25.30
N THR A 77 -14.53 -11.07 -25.01
CA THR A 77 -13.39 -11.40 -25.88
C THR A 77 -13.43 -12.88 -26.24
N ALA A 78 -13.43 -13.16 -27.54
CA ALA A 78 -13.37 -14.50 -28.14
C ALA A 78 -12.39 -14.47 -29.32
N PRO A 79 -11.78 -15.58 -29.77
CA PRO A 79 -10.90 -15.57 -30.95
C PRO A 79 -11.66 -15.25 -32.27
N ASN A 80 -11.02 -14.53 -33.20
CA ASN A 80 -11.52 -14.09 -34.51
C ASN A 80 -10.94 -14.97 -35.64
N MET A 81 -11.76 -15.32 -36.63
CA MET A 81 -11.43 -16.32 -37.65
C MET A 81 -11.47 -15.75 -39.08
N ILE A 82 -10.33 -15.23 -39.56
CA ILE A 82 -10.07 -15.05 -41.01
C ILE A 82 -9.04 -16.08 -41.53
N ARG A 83 -8.40 -16.86 -40.64
CA ARG A 83 -7.52 -17.98 -41.02
C ARG A 83 -7.80 -19.21 -40.14
N LYS A 84 -7.53 -20.40 -40.69
CA LYS A 84 -7.80 -21.74 -40.12
C LYS A 84 -7.66 -21.80 -38.58
N PRO A 85 -8.54 -22.52 -37.87
CA PRO A 85 -8.57 -22.51 -36.42
C PRO A 85 -7.35 -23.25 -35.85
N SER A 86 -6.52 -22.52 -35.10
CA SER A 86 -5.71 -23.11 -34.03
C SER A 86 -6.63 -23.31 -32.83
N SER A 87 -6.79 -24.54 -32.38
CA SER A 87 -7.43 -24.86 -31.10
C SER A 87 -6.77 -24.05 -29.97
N LEU A 88 -7.44 -23.84 -28.84
CA LEU A 88 -6.78 -23.33 -27.61
C LEU A 88 -5.52 -24.16 -27.25
N LEU A 89 -5.51 -25.43 -27.67
CA LEU A 89 -4.38 -26.36 -27.50
C LEU A 89 -3.21 -26.08 -28.46
N ASP A 90 -3.42 -25.34 -29.53
CA ASP A 90 -2.42 -24.99 -30.56
C ASP A 90 -1.76 -23.63 -30.29
N LEU A 91 -2.30 -22.87 -29.33
CA LEU A 91 -1.73 -21.61 -28.87
C LEU A 91 -0.37 -21.84 -28.23
N ASP A 92 0.59 -20.92 -28.33
CA ASP A 92 1.83 -21.02 -27.56
C ASP A 92 1.65 -20.60 -26.09
N ASP A 93 2.61 -20.98 -25.24
CA ASP A 93 2.55 -20.68 -23.80
C ASP A 93 2.61 -19.17 -23.52
N TYR A 94 3.30 -18.39 -24.37
CA TYR A 94 3.45 -16.95 -24.20
C TYR A 94 2.09 -16.24 -24.31
N SER A 95 1.33 -16.59 -25.34
CA SER A 95 0.02 -16.02 -25.64
C SER A 95 -1.01 -16.41 -24.58
N LEU A 96 -0.96 -17.66 -24.11
CA LEU A 96 -1.79 -18.13 -23.00
C LEU A 96 -1.47 -17.40 -21.69
N ILE A 97 -0.19 -17.21 -21.36
CA ILE A 97 0.23 -16.45 -20.18
C ILE A 97 -0.25 -15.00 -20.26
N HIS A 98 -0.13 -14.35 -21.43
CA HIS A 98 -0.58 -12.97 -21.60
C HIS A 98 -2.10 -12.84 -21.41
N LEU A 99 -2.87 -13.78 -21.96
CA LEU A 99 -4.32 -13.84 -21.75
C LEU A 99 -4.65 -14.00 -20.26
N LEU A 100 -3.99 -14.94 -19.57
CA LEU A 100 -4.22 -15.16 -18.14
C LEU A 100 -3.81 -13.93 -17.29
N GLN A 101 -2.76 -13.21 -17.67
CA GLN A 101 -2.36 -11.95 -17.01
C GLN A 101 -3.37 -10.83 -17.22
N GLN A 102 -3.92 -10.71 -18.42
CA GLN A 102 -4.97 -9.73 -18.70
C GLN A 102 -6.24 -10.05 -17.91
N VAL A 103 -6.61 -11.32 -17.87
CA VAL A 103 -7.75 -11.81 -17.08
C VAL A 103 -7.54 -11.55 -15.57
N LYS A 104 -6.33 -11.79 -15.04
CA LYS A 104 -5.94 -11.46 -13.66
C LYS A 104 -6.19 -10.00 -13.28
N SER A 105 -6.10 -9.06 -14.23
CA SER A 105 -6.34 -7.63 -13.96
C SER A 105 -7.82 -7.27 -13.77
N THR A 106 -8.74 -8.18 -14.12
CA THR A 106 -10.20 -7.98 -14.07
C THR A 106 -10.81 -8.64 -12.83
N ASP A 107 -10.60 -9.95 -12.65
CA ASP A 107 -10.93 -10.69 -11.42
C ASP A 107 -10.20 -12.04 -11.38
N LEU A 108 -9.32 -12.24 -10.39
CA LEU A 108 -8.50 -13.44 -10.21
C LEU A 108 -9.32 -14.70 -9.93
N THR A 109 -10.36 -14.59 -9.10
CA THR A 109 -11.08 -15.75 -8.58
C THR A 109 -12.12 -16.25 -9.56
N ARG A 110 -12.78 -15.34 -10.29
CA ARG A 110 -13.88 -15.71 -11.21
C ARG A 110 -13.40 -16.30 -12.53
N CYS A 111 -12.17 -16.01 -12.95
CA CYS A 111 -11.72 -16.36 -14.30
C CYS A 111 -10.56 -17.37 -14.35
N VAL A 112 -9.50 -17.16 -13.55
CA VAL A 112 -8.28 -17.98 -13.66
C VAL A 112 -8.50 -19.36 -13.03
N GLU A 113 -9.29 -19.45 -11.95
CA GLU A 113 -9.59 -20.72 -11.29
C GLU A 113 -10.39 -21.69 -12.18
N PRO A 114 -11.51 -21.28 -12.84
CA PRO A 114 -12.18 -22.12 -13.82
C PRO A 114 -11.28 -22.52 -14.99
N LEU A 115 -10.50 -21.58 -15.54
CA LEU A 115 -9.57 -21.86 -16.65
C LEU A 115 -8.51 -22.89 -16.27
N SER A 116 -7.97 -22.83 -15.04
CA SER A 116 -7.00 -23.80 -14.53
C SER A 116 -7.57 -25.22 -14.39
N SER A 117 -8.90 -25.35 -14.34
CA SER A 117 -9.59 -26.63 -14.21
C SER A 117 -9.85 -27.30 -15.57
N THR A 118 -9.63 -26.60 -16.68
CA THR A 118 -9.98 -27.06 -18.03
C THR A 118 -9.04 -28.14 -18.57
N CYS A 119 -7.73 -27.94 -18.46
CA CYS A 119 -6.72 -28.90 -18.89
C CYS A 119 -5.41 -28.75 -18.12
N ARG A 120 -4.55 -29.76 -18.20
CA ARG A 120 -3.24 -29.77 -17.50
C ARG A 120 -2.37 -28.58 -17.89
N ARG A 121 -2.32 -28.24 -19.18
CA ARG A 121 -1.51 -27.13 -19.70
C ARG A 121 -1.96 -25.78 -19.12
N MET A 122 -3.25 -25.50 -19.15
CA MET A 122 -3.82 -24.28 -18.54
C MET A 122 -3.61 -24.25 -17.03
N ARG A 123 -3.70 -25.40 -16.36
CA ARG A 123 -3.40 -25.52 -14.93
C ARG A 123 -1.96 -25.12 -14.63
N GLU A 124 -0.99 -25.69 -15.33
CA GLU A 124 0.44 -25.41 -15.15
C GLU A 124 0.78 -23.94 -15.41
N LEU A 125 0.24 -23.35 -16.49
CA LEU A 125 0.43 -21.93 -16.81
C LEU A 125 -0.26 -20.98 -15.83
N SER A 126 -1.33 -21.43 -15.16
CA SER A 126 -2.05 -20.64 -14.16
C SER A 126 -1.39 -20.67 -12.79
N MET A 127 -0.54 -21.67 -12.47
CA MET A 127 0.06 -21.82 -11.13
C MET A 127 0.81 -20.56 -10.65
N PRO A 128 1.70 -19.93 -11.44
CA PRO A 128 2.38 -18.69 -11.02
C PRO A 128 1.44 -17.50 -10.81
N LEU A 129 0.26 -17.53 -11.43
CA LEU A 129 -0.73 -16.44 -11.33
C LEU A 129 -1.64 -16.62 -10.12
N LEU A 130 -2.08 -17.85 -9.86
CA LEU A 130 -2.93 -18.23 -8.74
C LEU A 130 -2.16 -18.24 -7.41
N PHE A 131 -0.96 -18.80 -7.41
CA PHE A 131 -0.16 -19.03 -6.20
C PHE A 131 1.07 -18.11 -6.09
N GLY A 132 1.15 -17.09 -6.95
CA GLY A 132 2.24 -16.12 -6.95
C GLY A 132 2.29 -15.25 -5.70
N LEU A 133 1.19 -15.12 -4.97
CA LEU A 133 1.08 -14.29 -3.77
C LEU A 133 0.49 -15.10 -2.62
N ILE A 134 1.24 -15.18 -1.52
CA ILE A 134 0.73 -15.65 -0.23
C ILE A 134 0.33 -14.44 0.60
N ARG A 135 -0.90 -14.44 1.10
CA ARG A 135 -1.35 -13.56 2.17
C ARG A 135 -1.79 -14.41 3.36
N GLN A 136 -1.18 -14.20 4.52
CA GLN A 136 -1.57 -14.89 5.74
C GLN A 136 -1.76 -13.89 6.87
N HIS A 137 -2.87 -14.00 7.59
CA HIS A 137 -3.12 -13.23 8.80
C HIS A 137 -2.73 -14.07 10.02
N LEU A 138 -1.93 -13.49 10.90
CA LEU A 138 -1.52 -14.06 12.18
C LEU A 138 -2.50 -13.60 13.27
N SER A 139 -3.07 -14.55 14.02
CA SER A 139 -3.94 -14.30 15.19
C SER A 139 -3.36 -14.91 16.46
N VAL A 140 -3.60 -14.25 17.62
CA VAL A 140 -3.18 -14.74 18.95
C VAL A 140 -3.74 -16.14 19.24
N ALA A 141 -4.94 -16.44 18.74
CA ALA A 141 -5.60 -17.73 18.95
C ALA A 141 -4.87 -18.90 18.24
N ASP A 142 -4.02 -18.63 17.24
CA ASP A 142 -3.29 -19.65 16.48
C ASP A 142 -2.00 -20.13 17.18
N THR A 143 -1.64 -19.51 18.31
CA THR A 143 -0.39 -19.79 19.05
C THR A 143 -0.44 -21.05 19.91
N SER A 144 -1.64 -21.53 20.28
CA SER A 144 -1.79 -22.68 21.19
C SER A 144 -1.61 -24.04 20.52
N SER A 145 -1.74 -24.12 19.18
CA SER A 145 -1.42 -25.28 18.33
C SER A 145 -1.68 -24.88 16.88
N PRO A 146 -0.67 -24.58 16.04
CA PRO A 146 -0.94 -24.32 14.63
C PRO A 146 -1.42 -25.63 13.99
N PRO A 147 -2.67 -25.74 13.51
CA PRO A 147 -3.07 -26.88 12.72
C PRO A 147 -2.18 -26.98 11.47
N GLU A 148 -1.86 -28.20 11.05
CA GLU A 148 -1.15 -28.50 9.79
C GLU A 148 -1.82 -27.84 8.55
N SER A 149 -3.06 -27.38 8.70
CA SER A 149 -3.85 -26.67 7.69
C SER A 149 -3.37 -25.26 7.32
N TYR A 150 -2.42 -24.66 8.05
CA TYR A 150 -1.84 -23.35 7.68
C TYR A 150 -0.71 -23.44 6.65
N LEU A 151 -0.34 -24.65 6.22
CA LEU A 151 0.77 -24.87 5.32
C LEU A 151 0.34 -24.68 3.88
N VAL A 152 0.94 -23.69 3.22
CA VAL A 152 1.00 -23.70 1.76
C VAL A 152 1.78 -24.94 1.35
N PRO A 153 1.20 -25.88 0.60
CA PRO A 153 1.88 -27.11 0.20
C PRO A 153 3.23 -26.83 -0.47
N GLU A 154 4.24 -27.63 -0.16
CA GLU A 154 5.60 -27.47 -0.72
C GLU A 154 5.61 -27.51 -2.25
N SER A 155 4.66 -28.23 -2.85
CA SER A 155 4.46 -28.27 -4.29
C SER A 155 4.11 -26.92 -4.92
N LEU A 156 3.63 -25.96 -4.13
CA LEU A 156 3.29 -24.62 -4.59
C LEU A 156 4.42 -23.61 -4.42
N TRP A 157 5.44 -23.92 -3.60
CA TRP A 157 6.54 -23.01 -3.28
C TRP A 157 7.31 -22.48 -4.50
N PRO A 158 7.57 -23.26 -5.56
CA PRO A 158 8.26 -22.75 -6.75
C PRO A 158 7.52 -21.61 -7.48
N TYR A 159 6.21 -21.49 -7.27
CA TYR A 159 5.37 -20.49 -7.94
C TYR A 159 5.25 -19.19 -7.14
N ILE A 160 5.70 -19.19 -5.88
CA ILE A 160 5.53 -18.07 -4.95
C ILE A 160 6.56 -16.99 -5.27
N LYS A 161 6.05 -15.78 -5.52
CA LYS A 161 6.84 -14.58 -5.82
C LYS A 161 6.66 -13.49 -4.77
N ALA A 162 5.55 -13.48 -4.06
CA ALA A 162 5.24 -12.49 -3.05
C ALA A 162 4.73 -13.17 -1.77
N VAL A 163 5.32 -12.80 -0.64
CA VAL A 163 4.86 -13.23 0.68
C VAL A 163 4.50 -11.99 1.49
N LYS A 164 3.26 -11.94 1.95
CA LYS A 164 2.75 -10.88 2.83
C LYS A 164 2.14 -11.52 4.07
N LEU A 165 2.85 -11.40 5.19
CA LEU A 165 2.32 -11.76 6.50
C LEU A 165 1.73 -10.52 7.15
N ARG A 166 0.50 -10.64 7.63
CA ARG A 166 -0.23 -9.60 8.34
C ARG A 166 -0.44 -10.02 9.78
N CYS A 167 -0.45 -9.05 10.68
CA CYS A 167 -0.83 -9.29 12.06
C CYS A 167 -2.16 -8.57 12.31
N ARG A 168 -3.21 -9.30 12.72
CA ARG A 168 -4.49 -8.69 13.14
C ARG A 168 -4.55 -8.41 14.64
N CYS A 169 -3.41 -8.51 15.33
CA CYS A 169 -3.38 -8.21 16.74
C CYS A 169 -3.51 -6.70 16.91
N ILE A 170 -4.54 -6.31 17.63
CA ILE A 170 -4.74 -4.94 18.06
C ILE A 170 -3.47 -4.48 18.80
N ASP A 171 -3.00 -3.28 18.44
CA ASP A 171 -2.06 -2.45 19.22
C ASP A 171 -2.14 -2.85 20.69
N GLY A 172 -1.09 -3.53 21.18
CA GLY A 172 -1.07 -4.32 22.41
C GLY A 172 -2.30 -4.23 23.33
N HIS A 173 -2.96 -5.35 23.63
CA HIS A 173 -3.87 -5.46 24.79
C HIS A 173 -5.15 -4.58 24.80
N LEU A 174 -5.95 -4.51 23.73
CA LEU A 174 -7.39 -4.24 23.95
C LEU A 174 -8.06 -5.47 24.59
N THR A 175 -8.03 -5.54 25.91
CA THR A 175 -9.04 -6.25 26.71
C THR A 175 -10.19 -5.29 27.01
N LEU A 176 -10.90 -4.81 25.98
CA LEU A 176 -12.15 -4.06 26.18
C LEU A 176 -13.36 -4.92 25.80
N PRO A 177 -14.49 -4.84 26.54
CA PRO A 177 -15.69 -5.65 26.28
C PRO A 177 -16.44 -5.27 24.99
N VAL A 178 -16.01 -4.24 24.26
CA VAL A 178 -16.72 -3.68 23.10
C VAL A 178 -16.18 -4.26 21.78
N ARG A 179 -16.06 -5.59 21.70
CA ARG A 179 -15.66 -6.29 20.47
C ARG A 179 -16.70 -6.21 19.35
N GLU A 180 -17.97 -5.99 19.67
CA GLU A 180 -19.09 -6.16 18.72
C GLU A 180 -19.30 -4.96 17.77
N ARG A 181 -18.65 -3.80 18.00
CA ARG A 181 -18.79 -2.60 17.15
C ARG A 181 -17.47 -2.00 16.67
N TYR A 182 -16.36 -2.65 16.99
CA TYR A 182 -15.03 -2.20 16.64
C TYR A 182 -14.52 -3.05 15.47
N GLU A 183 -14.42 -2.43 14.30
CA GLU A 183 -13.56 -2.95 13.23
C GLU A 183 -12.20 -2.27 13.40
N PRO A 184 -11.18 -2.96 13.93
CA PRO A 184 -9.84 -2.43 13.95
C PRO A 184 -9.50 -2.01 12.53
N GLN A 185 -8.96 -0.82 12.35
CA GLN A 185 -8.03 -0.66 11.24
C GLN A 185 -7.00 -1.77 11.38
N ASP A 186 -6.67 -2.46 10.29
CA ASP A 186 -5.60 -3.45 10.24
C ASP A 186 -4.29 -2.74 10.68
N SER A 187 -4.08 -2.66 11.99
CA SER A 187 -2.84 -2.22 12.60
C SER A 187 -1.97 -3.44 12.61
N ASP A 188 -1.01 -3.50 11.68
CA ASP A 188 -0.03 -4.58 11.63
C ASP A 188 1.01 -4.48 12.79
N VAL A 189 0.66 -3.84 13.91
CA VAL A 189 1.44 -3.93 15.14
C VAL A 189 1.28 -5.34 15.69
N ILE A 190 2.39 -6.06 15.83
CA ILE A 190 2.35 -7.37 16.44
C ILE A 190 2.17 -7.23 17.96
N CYS A 191 1.17 -7.89 18.53
CA CYS A 191 1.18 -8.12 19.97
C CYS A 191 2.30 -9.12 20.31
N GLY A 192 2.96 -8.93 21.46
CA GLY A 192 4.06 -9.79 21.90
C GLY A 192 3.74 -11.30 22.00
N ALA A 193 2.48 -11.71 21.83
CA ALA A 193 2.05 -13.11 21.81
C ALA A 193 2.45 -13.88 20.53
N LEU A 194 2.77 -13.20 19.41
CA LEU A 194 3.19 -13.85 18.15
C LEU A 194 4.72 -14.02 18.03
N ALA A 195 5.47 -13.84 19.12
CA ALA A 195 6.92 -14.05 19.18
C ALA A 195 7.37 -15.51 18.98
N ASN A 196 6.47 -16.42 18.59
CA ASN A 196 6.87 -17.76 18.20
C ASN A 196 7.36 -17.73 16.75
N PRO A 197 8.65 -18.01 16.49
CA PRO A 197 9.11 -18.23 15.15
C PRO A 197 8.39 -19.45 14.60
N THR A 198 7.47 -19.26 13.66
CA THR A 198 6.89 -20.38 12.95
C THR A 198 8.01 -21.00 12.12
N LEU A 199 8.50 -22.19 12.51
CA LEU A 199 9.49 -22.99 11.76
C LEU A 199 9.17 -23.06 10.24
N HIS A 200 7.89 -22.94 9.90
CA HIS A 200 7.37 -22.90 8.54
C HIS A 200 7.78 -21.66 7.74
N LEU A 201 7.78 -20.46 8.35
CA LEU A 201 8.25 -19.25 7.69
C LEU A 201 9.73 -19.38 7.34
N ASP A 202 10.55 -19.85 8.29
CA ASP A 202 11.98 -20.07 8.05
C ASP A 202 12.23 -21.04 6.87
N ARG A 203 11.53 -22.17 6.84
CA ARG A 203 11.61 -23.13 5.73
C ARG A 203 11.18 -22.52 4.40
N LEU A 204 10.08 -21.78 4.39
CA LEU A 204 9.57 -21.14 3.18
C LEU A 204 10.58 -20.11 2.64
N LEU A 205 11.16 -19.28 3.51
CA LEU A 205 12.19 -18.33 3.10
C LEU A 205 13.41 -19.06 2.51
N ARG A 206 13.89 -20.13 3.17
CA ARG A 206 15.01 -20.95 2.67
C ARG A 206 14.75 -21.64 1.34
N PHE A 207 13.50 -21.91 0.99
CA PHE A 207 13.17 -22.53 -0.29
C PHE A 207 12.92 -21.50 -1.39
N ALA A 208 12.21 -20.41 -1.07
CA ALA A 208 11.71 -19.46 -2.06
C ALA A 208 12.63 -18.24 -2.26
N HIS A 209 13.72 -18.07 -1.49
CA HIS A 209 14.57 -16.87 -1.57
C HIS A 209 15.09 -16.52 -2.98
N LEU A 210 15.31 -17.52 -3.85
CA LEU A 210 15.75 -17.30 -5.23
C LEU A 210 14.65 -16.80 -6.17
N SER A 211 13.38 -17.07 -5.87
CA SER A 211 12.22 -16.69 -6.68
C SER A 211 11.45 -15.49 -6.16
N LEU A 212 11.57 -15.16 -4.87
CA LEU A 212 10.82 -14.08 -4.24
C LEU A 212 11.19 -12.71 -4.81
N GLU A 213 10.15 -11.96 -5.17
CA GLU A 213 10.18 -10.59 -5.70
C GLU A 213 9.69 -9.59 -4.64
N THR A 214 8.73 -9.99 -3.78
CA THR A 214 8.19 -9.16 -2.70
C THR A 214 8.17 -9.93 -1.38
N LEU A 215 8.70 -9.31 -0.33
CA LEU A 215 8.69 -9.84 1.02
C LEU A 215 8.18 -8.77 1.99
N SER A 216 7.05 -9.04 2.64
CA SER A 216 6.46 -8.15 3.63
C SER A 216 6.16 -8.95 4.88
N LEU A 217 6.99 -8.75 5.91
CA LEU A 217 7.00 -9.59 7.10
C LEU A 217 7.04 -8.75 8.37
N PRO A 218 6.24 -9.09 9.37
CA PRO A 218 6.33 -8.41 10.63
C PRO A 218 7.53 -9.00 11.40
N THR A 219 8.26 -8.20 12.17
CA THR A 219 9.65 -8.50 12.59
C THR A 219 9.78 -9.61 13.64
N GLU A 220 8.84 -9.71 14.57
CA GLU A 220 8.91 -10.57 15.75
C GLU A 220 8.86 -12.08 15.42
N PRO A 221 8.00 -12.57 14.50
CA PRO A 221 8.03 -13.97 14.07
C PRO A 221 9.10 -14.25 12.99
N SER A 222 9.79 -13.22 12.49
CA SER A 222 10.71 -13.34 11.36
C SER A 222 12.12 -13.67 11.80
N SER A 223 12.72 -14.71 11.21
CA SER A 223 14.14 -15.02 11.41
C SER A 223 14.99 -14.03 10.62
N MET A 224 15.39 -12.93 11.28
CA MET A 224 16.29 -11.94 10.70
C MET A 224 17.66 -12.51 10.37
N GLU A 225 18.09 -13.56 11.07
CA GLU A 225 19.32 -14.32 10.76
C GLU A 225 19.20 -15.00 9.40
N THR A 226 18.06 -15.65 9.13
CA THR A 226 17.80 -16.30 7.85
C THR A 226 17.70 -15.28 6.71
N ILE A 227 17.03 -14.16 6.94
CA ILE A 227 16.97 -13.08 5.94
C ILE A 227 18.36 -12.55 5.61
N ALA A 228 19.22 -12.38 6.62
CA ALA A 228 20.57 -11.87 6.45
C ALA A 228 21.56 -12.87 5.82
N LEU A 229 21.32 -14.17 5.98
CA LEU A 229 22.21 -15.23 5.49
C LEU A 229 21.95 -15.59 4.01
N LEU A 230 20.72 -15.43 3.54
CA LEU A 230 20.31 -15.87 2.19
C LEU A 230 20.58 -14.81 1.12
N ASP A 231 20.79 -15.28 -0.11
CA ASP A 231 20.83 -14.43 -1.31
C ASP A 231 19.41 -14.20 -1.85
N TRP A 232 19.13 -12.99 -2.30
CA TRP A 232 17.80 -12.58 -2.75
C TRP A 232 17.87 -11.97 -4.16
N PRO A 233 18.28 -12.75 -5.18
CA PRO A 233 18.63 -12.23 -6.49
C PRO A 233 17.47 -11.56 -7.23
N ARG A 234 16.22 -11.91 -6.90
CA ARG A 234 15.01 -11.37 -7.53
C ARG A 234 14.21 -10.42 -6.66
N LEU A 235 14.60 -10.25 -5.39
CA LEU A 235 13.83 -9.46 -4.45
C LEU A 235 13.91 -7.98 -4.81
N ARG A 236 12.74 -7.36 -4.97
CA ARG A 236 12.55 -5.96 -5.33
C ARG A 236 11.92 -5.17 -4.20
N GLU A 237 11.12 -5.80 -3.36
CA GLU A 237 10.43 -5.13 -2.26
C GLU A 237 10.65 -5.87 -0.94
N LEU A 238 11.22 -5.18 0.04
CA LEU A 238 11.32 -5.64 1.42
C LEU A 238 10.58 -4.65 2.33
N LYS A 239 9.57 -5.13 3.05
CA LYS A 239 8.82 -4.36 4.05
C LYS A 239 8.85 -5.10 5.38
N LEU A 240 9.37 -4.43 6.41
CA LEU A 240 9.49 -4.95 7.76
C LEU A 240 8.83 -3.98 8.73
N ARG A 241 8.02 -4.51 9.65
CA ARG A 241 7.27 -3.71 10.63
C ARG A 241 7.18 -4.45 11.96
N GLY A 242 7.28 -3.70 13.05
CA GLY A 242 7.18 -4.23 14.42
C GLY A 242 8.39 -3.88 15.26
N LEU A 243 8.67 -4.65 16.30
CA LEU A 243 9.81 -4.41 17.18
C LEU A 243 11.16 -4.55 16.47
N ARG A 244 12.07 -3.61 16.73
CA ARG A 244 13.47 -3.72 16.31
C ARG A 244 14.07 -5.05 16.81
N TRP A 245 14.61 -5.85 15.89
CA TRP A 245 15.27 -7.11 16.22
C TRP A 245 16.61 -6.85 16.93
N THR A 246 17.00 -7.80 17.79
CA THR A 246 18.26 -7.79 18.53
C THR A 246 19.28 -8.80 18.02
N SER A 247 18.86 -9.78 17.22
CA SER A 247 19.72 -10.74 16.51
C SER A 247 19.29 -10.85 15.05
N PRO A 248 20.23 -10.88 14.09
CA PRO A 248 21.66 -10.70 14.26
C PRO A 248 21.99 -9.23 14.57
N ASP A 249 23.01 -9.00 15.41
CA ASP A 249 23.56 -7.67 15.70
C ASP A 249 24.51 -7.23 14.57
N LEU A 250 23.93 -7.00 13.39
CA LEU A 250 24.63 -6.53 12.20
C LEU A 250 23.97 -5.26 11.67
N PRO A 251 24.74 -4.30 11.14
CA PRO A 251 24.19 -3.15 10.43
C PRO A 251 23.25 -3.59 9.30
N ILE A 252 22.14 -2.88 9.14
CA ILE A 252 21.07 -3.23 8.19
C ILE A 252 21.62 -3.33 6.76
N ILE A 253 22.53 -2.43 6.39
CA ILE A 253 23.19 -2.44 5.07
C ILE A 253 23.91 -3.77 4.79
N ARG A 254 24.46 -4.41 5.83
CA ARG A 254 25.09 -5.72 5.72
C ARG A 254 24.06 -6.84 5.71
N SER A 255 23.05 -6.75 6.58
CA SER A 255 21.97 -7.74 6.66
C SER A 255 21.19 -7.85 5.35
N PHE A 256 21.05 -6.77 4.58
CA PHE A 256 20.31 -6.79 3.30
C PHE A 256 21.22 -6.62 2.08
N ALA A 257 22.52 -6.92 2.22
CA ALA A 257 23.47 -6.85 1.11
C ALA A 257 23.18 -7.89 0.00
N GLY A 258 22.57 -9.03 0.36
CA GLY A 258 22.17 -10.08 -0.58
C GLY A 258 21.00 -9.72 -1.51
N MET A 259 20.50 -8.48 -1.47
CA MET A 259 19.32 -8.00 -2.22
C MET A 259 19.71 -6.93 -3.27
N PRO A 260 20.48 -7.28 -4.32
CA PRO A 260 21.05 -6.28 -5.24
C PRO A 260 20.03 -5.58 -6.14
N ASN A 261 18.83 -6.17 -6.31
CA ASN A 261 17.76 -5.64 -7.17
C ASN A 261 16.64 -4.94 -6.38
N LEU A 262 16.92 -4.58 -5.12
CA LEU A 262 15.95 -3.94 -4.24
C LEU A 262 15.56 -2.55 -4.77
N ARG A 263 14.25 -2.33 -4.88
CA ARG A 263 13.61 -1.08 -5.32
C ARG A 263 12.84 -0.40 -4.20
N VAL A 264 12.25 -1.19 -3.29
CA VAL A 264 11.48 -0.70 -2.14
C VAL A 264 12.05 -1.29 -0.87
N LEU A 265 12.47 -0.44 0.06
CA LEU A 265 12.85 -0.81 1.41
C LEU A 265 11.97 -0.03 2.40
N SER A 266 11.19 -0.73 3.21
CA SER A 266 10.35 -0.14 4.26
C SER A 266 10.68 -0.73 5.61
N LEU A 267 11.14 0.11 6.53
CA LEU A 267 11.54 -0.25 7.90
C LEU A 267 10.70 0.53 8.90
N GLU A 268 9.54 -0.03 9.25
CA GLU A 268 8.59 0.52 10.22
C GLU A 268 8.86 -0.11 11.60
N LEU A 269 10.03 0.23 12.12
CA LEU A 269 10.58 -0.41 13.32
C LEU A 269 10.30 0.43 14.56
N MET A 270 9.77 -0.23 15.57
CA MET A 270 9.58 0.31 16.90
C MET A 270 10.88 0.13 17.68
N GLU A 271 11.52 1.23 18.08
CA GLU A 271 12.73 1.22 18.92
C GLU A 271 12.38 1.24 20.40
N GLN A 272 13.17 0.52 21.21
CA GLN A 272 13.11 0.63 22.67
C GLN A 272 13.81 1.90 23.15
N ASP A 273 13.41 2.37 24.33
CA ASP A 273 13.97 3.56 24.96
C ASP A 273 15.51 3.47 25.12
N GLY A 274 16.20 4.58 24.81
CA GLY A 274 17.67 4.67 24.82
C GLY A 274 18.39 4.38 23.49
N ALA A 275 17.69 3.99 22.42
CA ALA A 275 18.31 3.80 21.10
C ALA A 275 18.70 5.12 20.40
N THR A 276 19.78 5.11 19.61
CA THR A 276 20.30 6.29 18.88
C THR A 276 19.51 6.62 17.61
N GLY A 277 18.59 5.76 17.19
CA GLY A 277 17.86 5.84 15.93
C GLY A 277 18.18 4.68 15.00
N THR A 278 17.38 4.55 13.94
CA THR A 278 17.55 3.47 12.97
C THR A 278 18.61 3.88 11.97
N ALA A 279 19.82 3.36 12.18
CA ALA A 279 20.93 3.48 11.25
C ALA A 279 20.99 2.26 10.30
N LEU A 280 20.90 2.52 9.00
CA LEU A 280 21.11 1.55 7.94
C LEU A 280 22.60 1.33 7.71
N ARG A 281 23.37 2.42 7.58
CA ARG A 281 24.82 2.43 7.45
C ARG A 281 25.44 3.32 8.54
N PRO A 282 25.63 2.77 9.76
CA PRO A 282 26.21 3.51 10.87
C PRO A 282 27.53 4.19 10.49
N ARG A 283 27.78 5.36 11.09
CA ARG A 283 28.97 6.16 10.83
C ARG A 283 30.26 5.36 10.98
N GLY A 284 31.17 5.50 10.02
CA GLY A 284 32.43 4.78 9.98
C GLY A 284 32.33 3.32 9.55
N PHE A 285 31.14 2.82 9.19
CA PHE A 285 30.98 1.47 8.67
C PHE A 285 31.35 1.42 7.17
N SER A 286 32.49 0.79 6.89
CA SER A 286 32.98 0.58 5.52
C SER A 286 32.24 -0.57 4.86
N ALA A 287 31.21 -0.26 4.09
CA ALA A 287 30.54 -1.21 3.21
C ALA A 287 30.18 -0.54 1.88
N THR A 288 30.27 -1.31 0.80
CA THR A 288 29.75 -0.91 -0.51
C THR A 288 28.23 -0.77 -0.42
N TYR A 289 27.68 0.30 -0.99
CA TYR A 289 26.24 0.49 -1.04
C TYR A 289 25.59 -0.56 -1.96
N PRO A 290 24.71 -1.44 -1.45
CA PRO A 290 24.26 -2.63 -2.19
C PRO A 290 23.00 -2.42 -3.05
N TRP A 291 22.32 -1.28 -2.96
CA TRP A 291 20.99 -1.07 -3.57
C TRP A 291 20.98 -0.01 -4.70
N PRO A 292 21.68 -0.23 -5.83
CA PRO A 292 21.80 0.77 -6.89
C PRO A 292 20.46 1.14 -7.58
N TYR A 293 19.44 0.29 -7.46
CA TYR A 293 18.12 0.47 -8.07
C TYR A 293 17.04 0.88 -7.07
N LEU A 294 17.43 1.32 -5.86
CA LEU A 294 16.47 1.74 -4.85
C LEU A 294 15.68 2.97 -5.35
N ASP A 295 14.37 2.84 -5.36
CA ASP A 295 13.41 3.83 -5.85
C ASP A 295 12.57 4.43 -4.69
N SER A 296 12.37 3.66 -3.63
CA SER A 296 11.55 4.01 -2.47
C SER A 296 12.19 3.55 -1.16
N LEU A 297 12.33 4.48 -0.21
CA LEU A 297 12.86 4.22 1.13
C LEU A 297 11.92 4.77 2.19
N LEU A 298 11.53 3.92 3.15
CA LEU A 298 10.86 4.32 4.38
C LEU A 298 11.69 3.87 5.58
N VAL A 299 12.02 4.81 6.46
CA VAL A 299 12.76 4.55 7.71
C VAL A 299 12.04 5.22 8.86
N SER A 300 11.70 4.43 9.88
CA SER A 300 11.22 4.94 11.16
C SER A 300 12.35 5.32 12.09
N HIS A 301 12.13 6.40 12.86
CA HIS A 301 13.11 6.93 13.83
C HIS A 301 14.52 7.11 13.23
N PRO A 302 14.66 7.78 12.06
CA PRO A 302 15.93 7.81 11.32
C PRO A 302 17.06 8.42 12.15
N ASP A 303 18.24 7.79 12.08
CA ASP A 303 19.45 8.33 12.69
C ASP A 303 20.02 9.48 11.83
N PRO A 304 20.19 10.70 12.37
CA PRO A 304 20.74 11.81 11.61
C PRO A 304 22.18 11.60 11.13
N ASP A 305 23.00 10.85 11.87
CA ASP A 305 24.41 10.63 11.55
C ASP A 305 24.64 9.43 10.60
N ASP A 306 23.57 8.85 10.06
CA ASP A 306 23.63 7.70 9.16
C ASP A 306 24.22 8.09 7.79
N GLU A 307 25.29 7.41 7.39
CA GLU A 307 25.97 7.68 6.13
C GLU A 307 25.17 7.20 4.92
N VAL A 308 24.09 6.42 5.11
CA VAL A 308 23.26 5.91 4.02
C VAL A 308 22.67 7.05 3.17
N TYR A 309 22.30 8.17 3.79
CA TYR A 309 21.60 9.27 3.14
C TYR A 309 22.45 10.00 2.09
N ALA A 310 23.78 9.99 2.27
CA ALA A 310 24.73 10.52 1.30
C ALA A 310 24.96 9.60 0.09
N HIS A 311 24.51 8.34 0.15
CA HIS A 311 24.75 7.32 -0.86
C HIS A 311 23.48 6.87 -1.59
N LEU A 312 22.32 7.48 -1.28
CA LEU A 312 21.06 7.13 -1.93
C LEU A 312 21.10 7.42 -3.45
N PRO A 313 20.49 6.56 -4.29
CA PRO A 313 20.47 6.77 -5.74
C PRO A 313 19.77 8.07 -6.14
N GLN A 314 20.26 8.73 -7.19
CA GLN A 314 19.61 9.93 -7.75
C GLN A 314 18.26 9.64 -8.41
N THR A 315 18.00 8.36 -8.76
CA THR A 315 16.75 7.87 -9.34
C THR A 315 15.61 7.78 -8.33
N MET A 316 15.90 7.86 -7.03
CA MET A 316 14.93 7.81 -5.93
C MET A 316 13.71 8.69 -6.21
N GLN A 317 12.53 8.11 -6.03
CA GLN A 317 11.23 8.77 -6.24
C GLN A 317 10.51 9.05 -4.91
N ILE A 318 10.72 8.19 -3.90
CA ILE A 318 9.95 8.20 -2.65
C ILE A 318 10.90 8.12 -1.45
N LEU A 319 10.81 9.09 -0.54
CA LEU A 319 11.50 9.07 0.75
C LEU A 319 10.49 9.34 1.88
N MET A 320 10.44 8.46 2.87
CA MET A 320 9.51 8.55 4.00
C MET A 320 10.28 8.41 5.32
N LEU A 321 10.44 9.51 6.06
CA LEU A 321 11.13 9.59 7.34
C LEU A 321 10.08 9.82 8.45
N ARG A 322 9.34 8.76 8.80
CA ARG A 322 8.15 8.84 9.67
C ARG A 322 8.25 7.88 10.84
N SER A 323 7.78 8.27 12.02
CA SER A 323 7.82 7.41 13.20
C SER A 323 6.86 6.24 13.04
N TRP A 324 7.26 5.09 13.58
CA TRP A 324 6.36 3.96 13.77
C TRP A 324 6.34 3.53 15.25
N PRO A 325 5.15 3.38 15.84
CA PRO A 325 3.87 3.94 15.36
C PRO A 325 3.93 5.47 15.28
N HIS A 326 2.98 6.11 14.59
CA HIS A 326 2.86 7.58 14.60
C HIS A 326 2.64 8.09 16.03
N GLU A 327 3.17 9.28 16.35
CA GLU A 327 3.05 9.86 17.69
C GLU A 327 1.58 10.08 18.11
N CYS A 328 0.67 10.34 17.16
CA CYS A 328 -0.77 10.40 17.46
C CYS A 328 -1.34 9.06 17.98
N ILE A 329 -0.89 7.92 17.44
CA ILE A 329 -1.27 6.59 17.92
C ILE A 329 -0.68 6.35 19.31
N ARG A 330 0.57 6.78 19.53
CA ARG A 330 1.24 6.71 20.82
C ARG A 330 0.51 7.51 21.90
N ARG A 331 0.19 8.79 21.66
CA ARG A 331 -0.54 9.64 22.62
C ARG A 331 -1.90 9.02 22.97
N TRP A 332 -2.56 8.40 22.00
CA TRP A 332 -3.77 7.63 22.27
C TRP A 332 -3.49 6.45 23.22
N GLN A 333 -2.45 5.65 22.99
CA GLN A 333 -2.08 4.56 23.90
C GLN A 333 -1.79 5.09 25.32
N GLU A 334 -1.00 6.15 25.46
CA GLU A 334 -0.64 6.72 26.77
C GLU A 334 -1.84 7.12 27.63
N VAL A 335 -2.92 7.57 27.00
CA VAL A 335 -4.16 7.97 27.69
C VAL A 335 -5.07 6.78 28.03
N ASN A 336 -4.97 5.69 27.26
CA ASN A 336 -5.90 4.57 27.35
C ASN A 336 -5.39 3.39 28.19
N TYR A 337 -4.08 3.25 28.34
CA TYR A 337 -3.43 2.12 29.04
C TYR A 337 -2.93 2.51 30.44
N GLU A 338 -2.78 1.51 31.32
CA GLU A 338 -2.11 1.73 32.62
C GLU A 338 -0.62 2.03 32.42
N PRO A 339 0.00 2.90 33.23
CA PRO A 339 1.41 3.28 33.08
C PRO A 339 2.38 2.10 32.96
N ASP A 340 2.12 1.03 33.71
CA ASP A 340 2.96 -0.18 33.74
C ASP A 340 2.83 -1.04 32.45
N GLN A 341 1.83 -0.74 31.60
CA GLN A 341 1.58 -1.40 30.32
C GLN A 341 2.14 -0.59 29.14
N LEU A 342 2.53 0.66 29.37
CA LEU A 342 3.10 1.53 28.35
C LEU A 342 4.58 1.20 28.19
N ARG A 343 4.96 0.75 26.99
CA ARG A 343 6.37 0.69 26.63
C ARG A 343 6.87 2.12 26.42
N SER A 344 8.06 2.44 26.93
CA SER A 344 8.69 3.73 26.65
C SER A 344 9.15 3.77 25.20
N TYR A 345 8.84 4.87 24.50
CA TYR A 345 9.07 5.04 23.06
C TYR A 345 9.86 6.32 22.76
N ARG A 346 10.56 6.33 21.63
CA ARG A 346 11.21 7.53 21.09
C ARG A 346 10.18 8.54 20.59
N SER A 347 10.37 9.82 20.92
CA SER A 347 9.61 10.91 20.29
C SER A 347 10.04 11.10 18.83
N PRO A 348 9.19 11.68 17.97
CA PRO A 348 9.55 12.00 16.59
C PRO A 348 10.82 12.84 16.48
N THR A 349 11.55 12.63 15.38
CA THR A 349 12.78 13.36 15.07
C THR A 349 12.53 14.87 15.05
N SER A 350 13.47 15.67 15.53
CA SER A 350 13.34 17.13 15.47
C SER A 350 13.56 17.65 14.03
N PRO A 351 12.97 18.80 13.66
CA PRO A 351 13.28 19.47 12.39
C PRO A 351 14.77 19.69 12.17
N SER A 352 15.56 19.94 13.23
CA SER A 352 17.00 20.11 13.11
C SER A 352 17.72 18.84 12.66
N ALA A 353 17.31 17.67 13.17
CA ALA A 353 17.86 16.38 12.79
C ALA A 353 17.39 15.95 11.39
N LEU A 354 16.12 16.18 11.04
CA LEU A 354 15.64 15.97 9.67
C LEU A 354 16.34 16.88 8.65
N LEU A 355 16.57 18.15 9.00
CA LEU A 355 17.34 19.07 8.15
C LEU A 355 18.77 18.58 7.95
N HIS A 356 19.40 17.99 8.98
CA HIS A 356 20.73 17.40 8.85
C HIS A 356 20.73 16.24 7.85
N ILE A 357 19.76 15.32 7.94
CA ILE A 357 19.57 14.20 7.00
C ILE A 357 19.38 14.70 5.57
N LEU A 358 18.41 15.62 5.38
CA LEU A 358 18.03 16.07 4.03
C LEU A 358 19.14 16.88 3.34
N ARG A 359 20.02 17.54 4.10
CA ARG A 359 21.22 18.20 3.56
C ARG A 359 22.25 17.22 3.01
N ALA A 360 22.31 16.00 3.54
CA ALA A 360 23.19 14.96 3.02
C ALA A 360 22.64 14.32 1.73
N CYS A 361 21.35 14.46 1.46
CA CYS A 361 20.67 13.82 0.35
C CYS A 361 20.81 14.60 -0.97
N TYR A 362 21.07 13.90 -2.07
CA TYR A 362 20.99 14.45 -3.43
C TYR A 362 20.04 13.61 -4.31
N MET A 363 18.77 14.01 -4.38
CA MET A 363 17.70 13.28 -5.08
C MET A 363 16.86 14.24 -5.96
N PRO A 364 17.38 14.67 -7.13
CA PRO A 364 16.75 15.70 -7.96
C PRO A 364 15.42 15.27 -8.59
N HIS A 365 15.11 13.96 -8.57
CA HIS A 365 13.90 13.38 -9.13
C HIS A 365 12.89 12.93 -8.07
N LEU A 366 13.09 13.30 -6.80
CA LEU A 366 12.17 12.96 -5.71
C LEU A 366 10.79 13.56 -5.96
N ARG A 367 9.76 12.71 -5.94
CA ARG A 367 8.35 13.10 -6.19
C ARG A 367 7.50 13.06 -4.94
N ASN A 368 7.85 12.20 -3.99
CA ASN A 368 7.10 11.95 -2.78
C ASN A 368 8.05 12.03 -1.57
N LEU A 369 7.79 13.00 -0.70
CA LEU A 369 8.48 13.11 0.58
C LEU A 369 7.45 13.01 1.70
N GLY A 370 7.72 12.17 2.70
CA GLY A 370 6.98 12.14 3.95
C GLY A 370 7.90 12.33 5.13
N VAL A 371 7.52 13.18 6.07
CA VAL A 371 8.27 13.42 7.30
C VAL A 371 7.33 13.50 8.50
N GLU A 372 7.83 13.06 9.65
CA GLU A 372 7.16 13.21 10.93
C GLU A 372 8.11 13.86 11.93
N TYR A 373 7.64 14.91 12.61
CA TYR A 373 8.49 15.69 13.50
C TYR A 373 7.71 16.42 14.60
N ARG A 374 8.41 16.70 15.69
CA ARG A 374 7.94 17.63 16.73
C ARG A 374 8.54 19.01 16.50
N SER A 375 7.71 20.03 16.35
CA SER A 375 8.13 21.38 15.97
C SER A 375 9.17 21.96 16.94
N ASP A 376 10.19 22.62 16.39
CA ASP A 376 11.23 23.34 17.10
C ASP A 376 11.56 24.68 16.41
N ARG A 377 12.58 25.40 16.90
CA ARG A 377 12.99 26.70 16.35
C ARG A 377 13.55 26.65 14.93
N SER A 378 13.84 25.45 14.41
CA SER A 378 14.43 25.23 13.09
C SER A 378 13.40 24.82 12.02
N GLU A 379 12.11 24.71 12.37
CA GLU A 379 11.02 24.30 11.46
C GLU A 379 11.01 25.09 10.15
N VAL A 380 11.05 26.42 10.21
CA VAL A 380 11.01 27.28 9.00
C VAL A 380 12.21 26.99 8.08
N SER A 381 13.41 26.86 8.66
CA SER A 381 14.63 26.53 7.92
C SER A 381 14.56 25.14 7.29
N PHE A 382 13.96 24.18 8.01
CA PHE A 382 13.73 22.83 7.54
C PHE A 382 12.76 22.80 6.34
N LEU A 383 11.59 23.41 6.47
CA LEU A 383 10.57 23.43 5.40
C LEU A 383 11.05 24.20 4.17
N SER A 384 11.75 25.33 4.38
CA SER A 384 12.35 26.09 3.28
C SER A 384 13.42 25.29 2.55
N HIS A 385 14.22 24.51 3.29
CA HIS A 385 15.20 23.60 2.69
C HIS A 385 14.52 22.51 1.85
N VAL A 386 13.47 21.86 2.36
CA VAL A 386 12.66 20.89 1.61
C VAL A 386 12.19 21.49 0.28
N ALA A 387 11.60 22.69 0.34
CA ALA A 387 11.04 23.36 -0.82
C ALA A 387 12.10 23.74 -1.88
N SER A 388 13.33 24.02 -1.43
CA SER A 388 14.46 24.37 -2.31
C SER A 388 15.22 23.17 -2.89
N ASN A 389 15.40 22.10 -2.09
CA ASN A 389 16.25 20.96 -2.45
C ASN A 389 15.49 19.91 -3.29
N PHE A 390 14.16 19.87 -3.18
CA PHE A 390 13.30 18.90 -3.87
C PHE A 390 12.21 19.60 -4.71
N PRO A 391 12.58 20.36 -5.76
CA PRO A 391 11.63 21.19 -6.51
C PRO A 391 10.60 20.39 -7.31
N ARG A 392 10.86 19.10 -7.59
CA ARG A 392 9.97 18.20 -8.35
C ARG A 392 8.97 17.42 -7.48
N LEU A 393 8.84 17.78 -6.20
CA LEU A 393 7.87 17.14 -5.32
C LEU A 393 6.46 17.37 -5.87
N THR A 394 5.76 16.26 -6.10
CA THR A 394 4.36 16.23 -6.51
C THR A 394 3.43 15.89 -5.34
N SER A 395 3.96 15.22 -4.33
CA SER A 395 3.27 14.88 -3.08
C SER A 395 4.18 15.15 -1.89
N LEU A 396 3.66 15.84 -0.89
CA LEU A 396 4.36 16.09 0.38
C LEU A 396 3.46 15.67 1.54
N GLU A 397 3.97 14.83 2.43
CA GLU A 397 3.30 14.37 3.64
C GLU A 397 4.03 14.91 4.89
N LEU A 398 3.36 15.72 5.68
CA LEU A 398 3.91 16.33 6.90
C LEU A 398 3.10 15.91 8.11
N HIS A 399 3.72 15.24 9.07
CA HIS A 399 3.14 15.00 10.38
C HIS A 399 3.85 15.87 11.43
N ARG A 400 3.24 17.02 11.72
CA ARG A 400 3.77 18.02 12.65
C ARG A 400 3.06 17.91 14.00
N TYR A 401 3.85 17.75 15.06
CA TYR A 401 3.36 17.79 16.44
C TYR A 401 3.85 19.04 17.16
N ARG A 402 2.99 19.60 18.02
CA ARG A 402 3.31 20.79 18.80
C ARG A 402 4.07 20.44 20.09
N PRO A 403 4.95 21.33 20.58
CA PRO A 403 5.42 21.29 21.96
C PRO A 403 4.26 21.46 22.95
N ASP A 404 4.40 20.92 24.14
CA ASP A 404 3.36 21.03 25.17
C ASP A 404 3.06 22.50 25.51
N GLY A 405 1.78 22.85 25.55
CA GLY A 405 1.31 24.20 25.87
C GLY A 405 1.22 25.18 24.70
N ASP A 406 1.64 24.78 23.50
CA ASP A 406 1.44 25.60 22.30
C ASP A 406 0.00 25.48 21.78
N VAL A 407 -0.60 26.63 21.49
CA VAL A 407 -2.00 26.76 21.06
C VAL A 407 -2.13 27.36 19.67
N ASP A 408 -1.10 28.04 19.16
CA ASP A 408 -1.17 28.68 17.85
C ASP A 408 -0.33 27.92 16.82
N ILE A 409 -1.00 27.41 15.79
CA ILE A 409 -0.35 26.69 14.71
C ILE A 409 -0.10 27.66 13.54
N PRO A 410 1.16 27.95 13.17
CA PRO A 410 1.50 28.98 12.19
C PRO A 410 1.29 28.49 10.74
N VAL A 411 0.03 28.19 10.38
CA VAL A 411 -0.35 27.61 9.07
C VAL A 411 0.18 28.45 7.90
N LEU A 412 0.09 29.78 8.00
CA LEU A 412 0.54 30.68 6.95
C LEU A 412 2.06 30.63 6.75
N ASP A 413 2.85 30.52 7.81
CA ASP A 413 4.31 30.48 7.71
C ASP A 413 4.81 29.13 7.21
N ILE A 414 4.13 28.04 7.59
CA ILE A 414 4.33 26.71 6.98
C ILE A 414 4.05 26.80 5.47
N ALA A 415 2.90 27.37 5.08
CA ALA A 415 2.52 27.51 3.68
C ALA A 415 3.53 28.35 2.88
N ARG A 416 3.99 29.48 3.46
CA ARG A 416 5.02 30.34 2.84
C ARG A 416 6.35 29.61 2.65
N SER A 417 6.76 28.82 3.62
CA SER A 417 8.01 28.04 3.55
C SER A 417 7.99 27.00 2.42
N LEU A 418 6.80 26.56 2.01
CA LEU A 418 6.58 25.58 0.94
C LEU A 418 6.22 26.20 -0.41
N ALA A 419 6.11 27.53 -0.49
CA ALA A 419 5.56 28.24 -1.65
C ALA A 419 6.36 28.05 -2.95
N SER A 420 7.64 27.68 -2.88
CA SER A 420 8.47 27.42 -4.06
C SER A 420 8.22 26.07 -4.73
N LEU A 421 7.41 25.19 -4.13
CA LEU A 421 7.08 23.88 -4.69
C LEU A 421 6.07 23.99 -5.84
N ALA A 422 6.56 24.36 -7.02
CA ALA A 422 5.74 24.62 -8.19
C ALA A 422 5.01 23.37 -8.74
N ASP A 423 5.52 22.16 -8.50
CA ASP A 423 4.94 20.91 -9.01
C ASP A 423 4.05 20.19 -7.98
N LEU A 424 3.90 20.74 -6.77
CA LEU A 424 3.16 20.09 -5.70
C LEU A 424 1.66 20.03 -6.01
N ARG A 425 1.12 18.81 -6.07
CA ARG A 425 -0.29 18.53 -6.37
C ARG A 425 -1.07 18.11 -5.15
N ILE A 426 -0.45 17.32 -4.27
CA ILE A 426 -1.08 16.74 -3.09
C ILE A 426 -0.27 17.12 -1.86
N LEU A 427 -0.91 17.83 -0.92
CA LEU A 427 -0.36 18.10 0.40
C LEU A 427 -1.12 17.26 1.43
N LYS A 428 -0.46 16.27 2.03
CA LYS A 428 -0.98 15.51 3.15
C LYS A 428 -0.42 16.09 4.44
N ILE A 429 -1.26 16.43 5.39
CA ILE A 429 -0.82 17.18 6.57
C ILE A 429 -1.55 16.76 7.85
N HIS A 430 -0.78 16.59 8.91
CA HIS A 430 -1.22 16.58 10.29
C HIS A 430 -0.58 17.77 11.00
N LEU A 431 -1.39 18.62 11.62
CA LEU A 431 -0.96 19.87 12.25
C LEU A 431 -1.10 19.89 13.78
N ASP A 432 -1.61 18.80 14.37
CA ASP A 432 -1.84 18.67 15.82
C ASP A 432 -2.66 19.86 16.39
N PHE A 433 -3.77 20.21 15.73
CA PHE A 433 -4.64 21.30 16.15
C PHE A 433 -5.24 21.06 17.55
N PRO A 434 -5.36 22.08 18.42
CA PRO A 434 -5.93 21.93 19.75
C PRO A 434 -7.39 21.46 19.75
N GLU A 435 -8.16 21.82 18.72
CA GLU A 435 -9.55 21.42 18.54
C GLU A 435 -9.71 19.94 18.17
N MET A 436 -8.62 19.27 17.78
CA MET A 436 -8.65 17.83 17.50
C MET A 436 -8.92 17.08 18.80
N GLN A 437 -10.13 16.53 18.92
CA GLN A 437 -10.51 15.72 20.07
C GLN A 437 -9.76 14.40 20.05
N TRP A 438 -8.96 14.16 21.08
CA TRP A 438 -8.35 12.86 21.30
C TRP A 438 -9.44 11.87 21.76
N PRO A 439 -9.38 10.61 21.32
CA PRO A 439 -10.27 9.57 21.83
C PRO A 439 -9.93 9.30 23.29
N MET A 440 -10.69 9.91 24.20
CA MET A 440 -10.58 9.71 25.63
C MET A 440 -11.70 8.79 26.11
N PRO A 441 -11.38 7.77 26.92
CA PRO A 441 -12.37 7.11 27.75
C PRO A 441 -12.66 8.01 28.95
N ASP A 442 -13.92 8.40 29.15
CA ASP A 442 -14.32 9.07 30.40
C ASP A 442 -14.30 8.05 31.55
N ARG A 443 -13.21 8.05 32.32
CA ARG A 443 -13.06 7.21 33.52
C ARG A 443 -13.78 7.79 34.75
N ARG A 444 -14.31 9.03 34.70
CA ARG A 444 -14.86 9.73 35.88
C ARG A 444 -16.37 9.59 36.03
N SER A 445 -17.12 9.42 34.94
CA SER A 445 -18.58 9.36 35.00
C SER A 445 -19.16 7.95 35.17
N GLY A 446 -18.34 6.90 35.10
CA GLY A 446 -18.83 5.51 35.04
C GLY A 446 -19.65 5.20 33.79
N ILE A 447 -19.76 6.16 32.87
CA ILE A 447 -20.45 6.08 31.59
C ILE A 447 -19.38 6.28 30.54
N THR A 448 -19.17 5.27 29.70
CA THR A 448 -18.22 5.39 28.61
C THR A 448 -18.84 6.25 27.52
N HIS A 449 -18.60 7.56 27.56
CA HIS A 449 -18.81 8.41 26.40
C HIS A 449 -17.73 8.09 25.37
N TYR A 450 -18.21 7.92 24.16
CA TYR A 450 -17.61 7.05 23.18
C TYR A 450 -18.06 7.69 21.88
N TRP A 451 -17.10 8.17 21.10
CA TRP A 451 -17.27 8.48 19.67
C TRP A 451 -18.21 9.65 19.37
N THR A 452 -17.70 10.73 18.79
CA THR A 452 -18.53 11.53 17.89
C THR A 452 -18.39 10.93 16.48
N LEU A 453 -19.51 10.58 15.84
CA LEU A 453 -19.56 10.17 14.42
C LEU A 453 -19.04 11.26 13.49
N GLU A 454 -19.06 12.50 13.98
CA GLU A 454 -18.68 13.71 13.29
C GLU A 454 -17.62 14.46 14.09
N ASN A 455 -16.76 15.16 13.38
CA ASN A 455 -15.79 16.06 14.00
C ASN A 455 -16.51 17.30 14.56
N PRO A 456 -15.99 17.93 15.62
CA PRO A 456 -16.50 19.20 16.11
C PRO A 456 -16.54 20.26 15.00
N GLU A 457 -17.58 21.11 15.01
CA GLU A 457 -17.77 22.10 13.94
C GLU A 457 -16.61 23.11 13.88
N ASP A 458 -16.09 23.53 15.04
CA ASP A 458 -14.92 24.40 15.15
C ASP A 458 -13.65 23.75 14.58
N PHE A 459 -13.43 22.46 14.84
CA PHE A 459 -12.34 21.69 14.23
C PHE A 459 -12.49 21.62 12.70
N GLU A 460 -13.69 21.35 12.18
CA GLU A 460 -13.97 21.35 10.75
C GLU A 460 -13.74 22.70 10.08
N GLN A 461 -14.20 23.78 10.72
CA GLN A 461 -13.94 25.14 10.28
C GLN A 461 -12.43 25.43 10.25
N ARG A 462 -11.67 24.96 11.25
CA ARG A 462 -10.21 25.10 11.31
C ARG A 462 -9.50 24.35 10.18
N LEU A 463 -9.89 23.11 9.89
CA LEU A 463 -9.34 22.33 8.76
C LEU A 463 -9.61 23.02 7.42
N ARG A 464 -10.83 23.53 7.22
CA ARG A 464 -11.20 24.28 6.00
C ARG A 464 -10.42 25.59 5.86
N ALA A 465 -10.26 26.35 6.94
CA ALA A 465 -9.48 27.60 6.92
C ALA A 465 -7.99 27.35 6.64
N ALA A 466 -7.42 26.29 7.22
CA ALA A 466 -6.05 25.88 6.93
C ALA A 466 -5.87 25.46 5.47
N THR A 467 -6.81 24.67 4.94
CA THR A 467 -6.86 24.29 3.51
C THR A 467 -6.88 25.51 2.61
N ALA A 468 -7.75 26.49 2.88
CA ALA A 468 -7.85 27.72 2.10
C ALA A 468 -6.52 28.48 2.11
N THR A 469 -5.83 28.54 3.26
CA THR A 469 -4.51 29.17 3.38
C THR A 469 -3.48 28.47 2.50
N PHE A 470 -3.36 27.14 2.57
CA PHE A 470 -2.45 26.38 1.70
C PHE A 470 -2.79 26.55 0.23
N ALA A 471 -4.06 26.45 -0.14
CA ALA A 471 -4.54 26.60 -1.50
C ALA A 471 -4.25 27.98 -2.11
N GLN A 472 -4.30 29.02 -1.27
CA GLN A 472 -3.99 30.40 -1.68
C GLN A 472 -2.49 30.63 -1.88
N VAL A 473 -1.64 30.07 -1.02
CA VAL A 473 -0.19 30.29 -1.05
C VAL A 473 0.52 29.36 -2.04
N LEU A 474 0.14 28.08 -2.09
CA LEU A 474 0.77 27.04 -2.91
C LEU A 474 0.20 26.99 -4.34
N LYS A 475 -0.03 28.16 -4.94
CA LYS A 475 -0.47 28.27 -6.35
C LYS A 475 0.70 27.99 -7.30
N PRO A 476 0.46 27.50 -8.52
CA PRO A 476 -0.85 27.19 -9.12
C PRO A 476 -1.22 25.70 -9.13
N CYS A 477 -0.32 24.79 -8.72
CA CYS A 477 -0.47 23.36 -9.02
C CYS A 477 -1.15 22.54 -7.93
N LEU A 478 -1.30 23.06 -6.70
CA LEU A 478 -1.93 22.32 -5.62
C LEU A 478 -3.37 21.97 -6.01
N LYS A 479 -3.69 20.68 -6.01
CA LYS A 479 -5.02 20.14 -6.32
C LYS A 479 -5.75 19.70 -5.07
N GLN A 480 -5.04 19.13 -4.10
CA GLN A 480 -5.66 18.53 -2.94
C GLN A 480 -4.88 18.78 -1.66
N VAL A 481 -5.61 18.99 -0.56
CA VAL A 481 -5.08 18.99 0.80
C VAL A 481 -5.78 17.91 1.60
N TRP A 482 -5.00 17.00 2.18
CA TRP A 482 -5.50 15.86 2.93
C TRP A 482 -5.12 16.06 4.38
N HIS A 483 -6.11 16.29 5.24
CA HIS A 483 -5.89 16.43 6.68
C HIS A 483 -5.97 15.07 7.35
N PHE A 484 -4.94 14.75 8.13
CA PHE A 484 -4.96 13.55 8.95
C PHE A 484 -5.91 13.75 10.12
N ILE A 485 -6.93 12.89 10.22
CA ILE A 485 -7.93 12.93 11.28
C ILE A 485 -8.08 11.55 11.93
N TYR A 486 -8.58 11.55 13.16
CA TYR A 486 -8.96 10.34 13.87
C TYR A 486 -10.48 10.24 13.89
N LYS A 487 -11.03 9.19 13.29
CA LYS A 487 -12.48 8.96 13.27
C LYS A 487 -12.74 7.50 13.61
N CYS A 488 -13.59 7.23 14.60
CA CYS A 488 -14.00 5.85 14.91
C CYS A 488 -12.85 4.86 15.17
N PHE A 489 -11.76 5.32 15.79
CA PHE A 489 -10.57 4.50 16.05
C PHE A 489 -9.86 4.02 14.80
N GLN A 490 -10.04 4.82 13.77
CA GLN A 490 -9.51 4.63 12.45
C GLN A 490 -8.89 5.96 12.00
N LEU A 491 -7.63 5.90 11.60
CA LEU A 491 -6.89 6.97 10.95
C LEU A 491 -7.49 7.25 9.56
N HIS A 492 -7.83 8.49 9.27
CA HIS A 492 -8.41 8.86 7.98
C HIS A 492 -7.71 10.08 7.40
N TRP A 493 -7.71 10.14 6.08
CA TRP A 493 -7.47 11.36 5.31
C TRP A 493 -8.80 12.03 5.04
N ARG A 494 -8.98 13.24 5.60
CA ARG A 494 -10.06 14.15 5.24
C ARG A 494 -9.60 15.02 4.08
N ILE A 495 -10.22 14.84 2.91
CA ILE A 495 -9.71 15.38 1.65
C ILE A 495 -10.49 16.62 1.25
N TYR A 496 -9.75 17.66 0.91
CA TYR A 496 -10.29 18.87 0.28
C TYR A 496 -9.69 19.02 -1.12
N ASP A 497 -10.56 19.15 -2.12
CA ASP A 497 -10.17 19.53 -3.48
C ASP A 497 -10.04 21.06 -3.58
N VAL A 498 -9.12 21.50 -4.44
CA VAL A 498 -8.77 22.91 -4.63
C VAL A 498 -9.14 23.32 -6.05
N ASP A 499 -10.27 24.01 -6.16
CA ASP A 499 -10.76 24.56 -7.40
C ASP A 499 -10.33 26.01 -7.59
N ARG A 500 -9.94 26.34 -8.82
CA ARG A 500 -9.55 27.70 -9.19
C ARG A 500 -10.48 28.20 -10.28
N VAL A 501 -11.46 29.01 -9.89
CA VAL A 501 -12.53 29.47 -10.77
C VAL A 501 -12.30 30.95 -11.14
N PRO A 502 -12.35 31.32 -12.43
CA PRO A 502 -12.31 32.72 -12.82
C PRO A 502 -13.65 33.39 -12.47
N VAL A 503 -13.63 34.36 -11.56
CA VAL A 503 -14.79 35.17 -11.18
C VAL A 503 -14.44 36.64 -11.40
N ASN A 504 -15.17 37.33 -12.28
CA ASN A 504 -14.97 38.74 -12.60
C ASN A 504 -13.53 39.12 -13.02
N GLY A 505 -12.82 38.22 -13.71
CA GLY A 505 -11.43 38.43 -14.15
C GLY A 505 -10.36 38.16 -13.08
N LEU A 506 -10.75 37.78 -11.86
CA LEU A 506 -9.85 37.32 -10.80
C LEU A 506 -9.98 35.80 -10.62
N ILE A 507 -8.86 35.11 -10.34
CA ILE A 507 -8.89 33.68 -10.02
C ILE A 507 -9.24 33.52 -8.54
N GLU A 508 -10.46 33.11 -8.25
CA GLU A 508 -10.92 32.75 -6.92
C GLU A 508 -10.48 31.30 -6.60
N THR A 509 -9.98 31.08 -5.38
CA THR A 509 -9.64 29.75 -4.87
C THR A 509 -10.79 29.24 -4.01
N ARG A 510 -11.42 28.14 -4.43
CA ARG A 510 -12.47 27.44 -3.69
C ARG A 510 -11.94 26.11 -3.17
N VAL A 511 -12.48 25.69 -2.03
CA VAL A 511 -12.11 24.42 -1.41
C VAL A 511 -13.37 23.60 -1.16
N GLU A 512 -13.42 22.40 -1.71
CA GLU A 512 -14.58 21.51 -1.65
C GLU A 512 -14.20 20.23 -0.90
N LEU A 513 -15.07 19.79 0.01
CA LEU A 513 -14.84 18.58 0.79
C LEU A 513 -15.19 17.36 -0.07
N LEU A 514 -14.28 16.40 -0.14
CA LEU A 514 -14.50 15.10 -0.77
C LEU A 514 -14.72 14.00 0.29
N ASP A 515 -15.05 12.80 -0.17
CA ASP A 515 -15.15 11.63 0.70
C ASP A 515 -13.81 11.34 1.38
N ASN A 516 -13.90 10.98 2.66
CA ASN A 516 -12.72 10.58 3.42
C ASN A 516 -12.14 9.28 2.86
N VAL A 517 -10.82 9.19 2.87
CA VAL A 517 -10.09 7.95 2.53
C VAL A 517 -9.48 7.41 3.80
N THR A 518 -9.63 6.10 4.05
CA THR A 518 -8.96 5.43 5.16
C THR A 518 -7.44 5.60 5.02
N TYR A 519 -6.77 6.00 6.09
CA TYR A 519 -5.32 6.07 6.11
C TYR A 519 -4.77 4.65 5.95
N GLU A 520 -4.05 4.42 4.86
CA GLU A 520 -3.49 3.11 4.55
C GLU A 520 -2.36 2.79 5.53
N THR A 521 -2.67 1.98 6.54
CA THR A 521 -1.65 1.28 7.33
C THR A 521 -1.16 0.04 6.60
N GLU A 522 -1.90 -0.52 5.64
CA GLU A 522 -1.53 -1.76 4.96
C GLU A 522 -0.31 -1.64 4.04
N TRP A 523 0.50 -2.70 3.97
CA TRP A 523 1.49 -2.89 2.91
C TRP A 523 0.82 -3.23 1.57
N ARG A 524 0.47 -2.20 0.79
CA ARG A 524 0.01 -2.39 -0.60
C ARG A 524 1.01 -3.14 -1.47
#